data_AF-B9TPL7-F1
#
_entry.id   AF-B9TPL7-F1
#
_cell.length_a   1.000
_cell.length_b   1.000
_cell.length_c   1.000
_cell.angle_alpha   90.00
_cell.angle_beta   90.00
_cell.angle_gamma   90.00
#
_symmetry.space_group_name_H-M   'P 1'
#
loop_
_entity.id
_entity.type
_entity.pdbx_description
1 polymer ?
#
loop_
_entity_poly.entity_id
_entity_poly.type
_entity_poly.pdbx_seq_one_letter_code
_entity_poly.pdbx_strand_id
1 'polypeptide(L)'
;MSELQTDHLADSCYSRDKRADASLRKNRVGFFGKSRVSNLGSDCRFPDGSFAGCALRALLLLDDFAIACHAAAFDKPEFDEDDPEHYFMHTDEPIFALPADIDWSILGTDLEEALIRMPNSTRNVSHALDHLQTQTSDEKYFEKRNSEYVRLGLAAFELADRIEREFGLSPLDRPAFFQPRQELLRERQRRRTSDLEDASIARAVFGSNVTSIFTARNAKKPER
;
A
#
# COMPACT_ATOMS: atom_id res chain seq x y z
N MET A 1 -80.06 -12.82 3.97
CA MET A 1 -80.58 -12.07 5.12
C MET A 1 -79.36 -11.61 5.90
N SER A 2 -78.77 -10.46 5.52
CA SER A 2 -79.01 -9.12 6.12
C SER A 2 -78.43 -9.07 7.56
N GLU A 3 -77.52 -8.19 7.97
CA GLU A 3 -77.12 -6.84 7.54
C GLU A 3 -75.83 -6.40 8.30
N LEU A 4 -74.98 -5.62 7.61
CA LEU A 4 -74.34 -4.33 7.99
C LEU A 4 -73.33 -4.28 9.18
N GLN A 5 -72.03 -4.02 8.94
CA GLN A 5 -71.32 -2.69 8.79
C GLN A 5 -71.01 -2.03 10.17
N THR A 6 -69.84 -1.45 10.49
CA THR A 6 -68.92 -0.55 9.76
C THR A 6 -67.53 -0.45 10.41
N ASP A 7 -66.55 -0.04 9.59
CA ASP A 7 -65.15 0.34 9.88
C ASP A 7 -64.93 1.72 10.55
N HIS A 8 -63.66 1.92 10.93
CA HIS A 8 -62.87 3.16 11.06
C HIS A 8 -62.92 3.98 12.37
N LEU A 9 -61.77 4.12 13.06
CA LEU A 9 -60.85 5.26 12.91
C LEU A 9 -59.61 5.11 13.82
N ALA A 10 -58.48 5.60 13.31
CA ALA A 10 -57.17 5.67 13.95
C ALA A 10 -57.10 6.79 15.00
N ASP A 11 -56.18 6.67 15.97
CA ASP A 11 -55.11 7.65 16.26
C ASP A 11 -54.57 7.55 17.69
N SER A 12 -53.31 8.01 17.81
CA SER A 12 -52.69 8.58 19.01
C SER A 12 -51.69 7.70 19.76
N CYS A 13 -50.45 7.76 19.25
CA CYS A 13 -49.26 7.87 20.08
C CYS A 13 -49.34 9.13 20.96
N TYR A 14 -49.19 9.01 22.29
CA TYR A 14 -48.29 9.89 23.08
C TYR A 14 -48.25 9.51 24.57
N SER A 15 -47.09 9.83 25.17
CA SER A 15 -46.74 9.93 26.60
C SER A 15 -45.98 8.71 27.16
N ARG A 16 -44.63 8.77 27.19
CA ARG A 16 -43.75 9.44 28.20
C ARG A 16 -43.88 8.80 29.59
N ASP A 17 -42.85 8.64 30.41
CA ASP A 17 -41.39 8.78 30.38
C ASP A 17 -40.93 8.28 31.77
N LYS A 18 -39.60 8.20 31.96
CA LYS A 18 -38.88 8.23 33.25
C LYS A 18 -38.62 6.88 33.94
N ARG A 19 -37.44 6.33 33.64
CA ARG A 19 -36.31 6.43 34.57
C ARG A 19 -34.98 6.36 33.80
N ALA A 20 -34.34 7.52 33.78
CA ALA A 20 -32.95 7.72 33.43
C ALA A 20 -32.06 7.47 34.66
N ASP A 21 -30.75 7.53 34.38
CA ASP A 21 -29.60 7.69 35.27
C ASP A 21 -29.04 6.41 35.91
N ALA A 22 -27.73 6.14 35.87
CA ALA A 22 -26.61 6.82 35.24
C ALA A 22 -25.39 5.90 35.34
N SER A 23 -24.57 5.81 34.29
CA SER A 23 -23.13 5.84 34.46
C SER A 23 -22.49 6.42 33.21
N LEU A 24 -22.29 7.72 33.29
CA LEU A 24 -21.57 8.56 32.34
C LEU A 24 -20.18 8.79 32.91
N ARG A 25 -19.19 8.80 32.01
CA ARG A 25 -17.89 9.51 31.99
C ARG A 25 -16.71 8.54 31.89
N LYS A 26 -15.68 8.77 31.07
CA LYS A 26 -15.32 9.74 30.01
C LYS A 26 -14.02 9.12 29.45
N ASN A 27 -13.79 9.08 28.14
CA ASN A 27 -12.82 10.00 27.55
C ASN A 27 -13.02 10.12 26.04
N ARG A 28 -13.02 11.39 25.61
CA ARG A 28 -13.31 11.90 24.29
C ARG A 28 -12.21 12.90 23.98
N VAL A 29 -11.30 12.58 23.05
CA VAL A 29 -10.42 13.52 22.33
C VAL A 29 -9.92 12.76 21.08
N GLY A 30 -9.99 13.21 19.82
CA GLY A 30 -10.60 14.37 19.16
C GLY A 30 -11.10 13.90 17.77
N PHE A 31 -12.24 14.37 17.27
CA PHE A 31 -12.37 15.61 16.51
C PHE A 31 -11.43 15.70 15.28
N PHE A 32 -11.61 14.80 14.30
CA PHE A 32 -11.25 15.14 12.91
C PHE A 32 -12.33 16.08 12.35
N GLY A 33 -11.90 17.30 12.05
CA GLY A 33 -12.74 18.39 11.60
C GLY A 33 -13.46 18.06 10.31
N LYS A 34 -14.76 18.34 10.30
CA LYS A 34 -15.49 18.68 9.08
C LYS A 34 -14.90 19.98 8.53
N SER A 35 -13.86 19.87 7.71
CA SER A 35 -13.40 21.00 6.92
C SER A 35 -14.43 21.32 5.85
N ARG A 36 -14.85 22.59 5.83
CA ARG A 36 -15.67 23.19 4.78
C ARG A 36 -15.10 22.81 3.42
N VAL A 37 -15.92 22.13 2.63
CA VAL A 37 -15.79 22.10 1.16
C VAL A 37 -16.07 23.53 0.69
N SER A 38 -15.04 24.33 0.53
CA SER A 38 -15.14 25.59 -0.19
C SER A 38 -15.17 25.28 -1.68
N ASN A 39 -16.34 25.50 -2.27
CA ASN A 39 -16.65 25.59 -3.70
C ASN A 39 -15.42 25.68 -4.62
N LEU A 40 -15.02 24.54 -5.16
CA LEU A 40 -14.28 24.43 -6.40
C LEU A 40 -15.12 23.56 -7.33
N GLY A 41 -15.63 24.18 -8.40
CA GLY A 41 -16.10 23.52 -9.62
C GLY A 41 -17.12 22.41 -9.43
N SER A 42 -18.38 22.78 -9.24
CA SER A 42 -19.52 21.92 -9.55
C SER A 42 -19.53 21.62 -11.05
N ASP A 43 -18.76 20.63 -11.51
CA ASP A 43 -18.96 19.82 -12.72
C ASP A 43 -17.68 19.04 -13.08
N CYS A 44 -17.32 18.03 -12.27
CA CYS A 44 -16.35 17.01 -12.67
C CYS A 44 -16.98 15.62 -12.56
N ARG A 45 -18.22 15.47 -13.03
CA ARG A 45 -18.80 14.14 -13.26
C ARG A 45 -18.31 13.70 -14.64
N PHE A 46 -17.11 13.13 -14.70
CA PHE A 46 -16.63 12.50 -15.92
C PHE A 46 -17.66 11.44 -16.34
N PRO A 47 -18.16 11.45 -17.59
CA PRO A 47 -18.98 10.34 -18.05
C PRO A 47 -18.15 9.06 -17.87
N ASP A 48 -18.78 8.06 -17.26
CA ASP A 48 -18.17 6.75 -16.98
C ASP A 48 -17.67 6.16 -18.31
N GLY A 49 -16.37 6.29 -18.59
CA GLY A 49 -15.76 5.92 -19.87
C GLY A 49 -14.91 6.99 -20.57
N SER A 50 -14.80 8.22 -20.04
CA SER A 50 -13.82 9.18 -20.59
C SER A 50 -12.37 8.79 -20.25
N PHE A 51 -11.47 8.92 -21.23
CA PHE A 51 -10.02 8.66 -21.11
C PHE A 51 -9.40 9.33 -19.87
N ALA A 52 -9.73 10.61 -19.63
CA ALA A 52 -9.26 11.36 -18.46
C ALA A 52 -9.84 10.84 -17.13
N GLY A 53 -11.10 10.40 -17.12
CA GLY A 53 -11.73 9.79 -15.94
C GLY A 53 -11.09 8.45 -15.57
N CYS A 54 -10.81 7.60 -16.56
CA CYS A 54 -10.11 6.33 -16.34
C CYS A 54 -8.69 6.55 -15.80
N ALA A 55 -7.96 7.50 -16.37
CA ALA A 55 -6.61 7.84 -15.94
C ALA A 55 -6.58 8.38 -14.50
N LEU A 56 -7.52 9.27 -14.16
CA LEU A 56 -7.65 9.79 -12.80
C LEU A 56 -7.99 8.67 -11.80
N ARG A 57 -8.88 7.74 -12.16
CA ARG A 57 -9.20 6.58 -11.30
C ARG A 57 -7.99 5.68 -11.10
N ALA A 58 -7.23 5.38 -12.16
CA ALA A 58 -6.00 4.62 -12.05
C ALA A 58 -4.97 5.32 -11.14
N LEU A 59 -4.81 6.64 -11.30
CA LEU A 59 -3.92 7.46 -10.48
C LEU A 59 -4.28 7.39 -8.99
N LEU A 60 -5.57 7.54 -8.65
CA LEU A 60 -6.05 7.46 -7.27
C LEU A 60 -5.84 6.06 -6.67
N LEU A 61 -6.16 5.00 -7.42
CA LEU A 61 -5.95 3.62 -6.96
C LEU A 61 -4.47 3.32 -6.70
N LEU A 62 -3.57 3.84 -7.54
CA LEU A 62 -2.13 3.67 -7.37
C LEU A 62 -1.60 4.45 -6.16
N ASP A 63 -2.12 5.65 -5.91
CA ASP A 63 -1.72 6.45 -4.75
C ASP A 63 -2.15 5.80 -3.43
N ASP A 64 -3.42 5.40 -3.33
CA ASP A 64 -3.96 4.71 -2.15
C ASP A 64 -3.15 3.45 -1.85
N PHE A 65 -2.82 2.67 -2.90
CA PHE A 65 -1.99 1.50 -2.76
C PHE A 65 -0.55 1.81 -2.38
N ALA A 66 0.07 2.86 -2.96
CA ALA A 66 1.42 3.27 -2.61
C ALA A 66 1.51 3.73 -1.14
N ILE A 67 0.48 4.42 -0.64
CA ILE A 67 0.36 4.81 0.77
C ILE A 67 0.19 3.58 1.66
N ALA A 68 -0.65 2.61 1.26
CA ALA A 68 -0.80 1.35 2.00
C ALA A 68 0.53 0.57 2.06
N CYS A 69 1.26 0.48 0.94
CA CYS A 69 2.61 -0.10 0.92
C CYS A 69 3.59 0.63 1.83
N HIS A 70 3.51 1.97 1.89
CA HIS A 70 4.32 2.75 2.82
C HIS A 70 3.98 2.43 4.28
N ALA A 71 2.71 2.45 4.65
CA ALA A 71 2.28 2.10 5.99
C ALA A 71 2.73 0.68 6.38
N ALA A 72 2.52 -0.31 5.49
CA ALA A 72 2.94 -1.68 5.73
C ALA A 72 4.47 -1.84 5.80
N ALA A 73 5.23 -1.10 5.01
CA ALA A 73 6.69 -1.15 5.07
C ALA A 73 7.24 -0.62 6.40
N PHE A 74 6.70 0.50 6.90
CA PHE A 74 7.19 1.17 8.11
C PHE A 74 6.51 0.69 9.40
N ASP A 75 5.54 -0.22 9.29
CA ASP A 75 4.91 -0.86 10.45
C ASP A 75 5.92 -1.67 11.24
N LYS A 76 5.92 -1.48 12.56
CA LYS A 76 6.78 -2.19 13.49
C LYS A 76 5.92 -3.18 14.27
N PRO A 77 6.35 -4.44 14.39
CA PRO A 77 5.63 -5.41 15.20
C PRO A 77 5.62 -4.95 16.66
N GLU A 78 4.45 -5.03 17.29
CA GLU A 78 4.32 -4.93 18.74
C GLU A 78 4.19 -6.35 19.29
N PHE A 79 5.11 -6.72 20.19
CA PHE A 79 5.13 -8.03 20.84
C PHE A 79 4.29 -7.98 22.11
N ASP A 80 3.54 -9.04 22.37
CA ASP A 80 2.80 -9.19 23.61
C ASP A 80 3.79 -9.35 24.79
N GLU A 81 3.55 -8.61 25.87
CA GLU A 81 4.37 -8.70 27.09
C GLU A 81 4.16 -10.05 27.80
N ASP A 82 2.96 -10.62 27.69
CA ASP A 82 2.58 -11.88 28.32
C ASP A 82 2.94 -13.10 27.46
N ASP A 83 3.08 -12.92 26.14
CA ASP A 83 3.50 -13.95 25.17
C ASP A 83 4.48 -13.39 24.13
N PRO A 84 5.80 -13.43 24.41
CA PRO A 84 6.82 -12.89 23.50
C PRO A 84 6.91 -13.58 22.13
N GLU A 85 6.24 -14.73 21.95
CA GLU A 85 6.12 -15.42 20.65
C GLU A 85 4.97 -14.85 19.81
N HIS A 86 4.09 -14.04 20.40
CA HIS A 86 2.99 -13.39 19.72
C HIS A 86 3.31 -11.92 19.40
N TYR A 87 3.04 -11.52 18.16
CA TYR A 87 3.13 -10.14 17.72
C TYR A 87 1.93 -9.75 16.88
N PHE A 88 1.64 -8.44 16.86
CA PHE A 88 0.64 -7.88 15.97
C PHE A 88 1.22 -6.76 15.11
N MET A 89 0.65 -6.65 13.92
CA MET A 89 0.89 -5.56 12.97
C MET A 89 -0.24 -4.54 13.10
N HIS A 90 0.10 -3.25 13.00
CA HIS A 90 -0.89 -2.17 13.06
C HIS A 90 -1.55 -1.92 11.71
N THR A 91 -0.88 -2.32 10.64
CA THR A 91 -1.29 -2.06 9.26
C THR A 91 -1.69 -3.35 8.58
N ASP A 92 -2.85 -3.30 7.93
CA ASP A 92 -3.32 -4.36 7.04
C ASP A 92 -2.38 -4.56 5.84
N GLU A 93 -2.47 -5.73 5.21
CA GLU A 93 -1.74 -5.98 3.98
C GLU A 93 -2.24 -5.06 2.85
N PRO A 94 -1.34 -4.43 2.08
CA PRO A 94 -1.72 -3.63 0.93
C PRO A 94 -2.42 -4.48 -0.13
N ILE A 95 -3.63 -4.09 -0.52
CA ILE A 95 -4.40 -4.75 -1.58
C ILE A 95 -4.51 -3.81 -2.77
N PHE A 96 -4.11 -4.28 -3.95
CA PHE A 96 -4.38 -3.59 -5.21
C PHE A 96 -5.38 -4.40 -6.04
N ALA A 97 -6.56 -3.81 -6.26
CA ALA A 97 -7.61 -4.40 -7.06
C ALA A 97 -8.09 -3.39 -8.10
N LEU A 98 -8.15 -3.82 -9.36
CA LEU A 98 -8.70 -3.02 -10.43
C LEU A 98 -10.22 -3.25 -10.50
N PRO A 99 -11.04 -2.19 -10.48
CA PRO A 99 -12.46 -2.29 -10.78
C PRO A 99 -12.71 -2.97 -12.14
N ALA A 100 -13.64 -3.93 -12.16
CA ALA A 100 -13.97 -4.73 -13.34
C ALA A 100 -14.91 -4.00 -14.34
N ASP A 101 -15.53 -2.91 -13.89
CA ASP A 101 -16.44 -2.07 -14.66
C ASP A 101 -15.72 -1.03 -15.53
N ILE A 102 -14.39 -0.98 -15.48
CA ILE A 102 -13.56 -0.02 -16.22
C ILE A 102 -12.79 -0.74 -17.32
N ASP A 103 -12.87 -0.21 -18.54
CA ASP A 103 -12.01 -0.63 -19.65
C ASP A 103 -10.65 0.07 -19.55
N TRP A 104 -9.65 -0.66 -19.09
CA TRP A 104 -8.29 -0.17 -18.89
C TRP A 104 -7.48 -0.07 -20.20
N SER A 105 -7.94 -0.73 -21.27
CA SER A 105 -7.27 -0.68 -22.58
C SER A 105 -7.25 0.73 -23.18
N ILE A 106 -8.19 1.57 -22.72
CA ILE A 106 -8.27 2.99 -23.04
C ILE A 106 -6.97 3.72 -22.66
N LEU A 107 -6.20 3.25 -21.67
CA LEU A 107 -4.95 3.89 -21.24
C LEU A 107 -3.75 3.60 -22.15
N GLY A 108 -3.91 2.74 -23.15
CA GLY A 108 -2.83 2.25 -24.00
C GLY A 108 -2.17 1.00 -23.42
N THR A 109 -1.67 0.15 -24.33
CA THR A 109 -1.18 -1.21 -24.02
C THR A 109 -0.13 -1.23 -22.91
N ASP A 110 0.84 -0.30 -22.92
CA ASP A 110 1.95 -0.29 -21.98
C ASP A 110 1.51 0.06 -20.54
N LEU A 111 0.50 0.92 -20.38
CA LEU A 111 -0.04 1.31 -19.08
C LEU A 111 -1.06 0.29 -18.57
N GLU A 112 -1.91 -0.21 -19.47
CA GLU A 112 -2.84 -1.30 -19.17
C GLU A 112 -2.08 -2.53 -18.64
N GLU A 113 -1.05 -2.98 -19.36
CA GLU A 113 -0.27 -4.15 -18.94
C GLU A 113 0.40 -3.93 -17.58
N ALA A 114 0.95 -2.74 -17.34
CA ALA A 114 1.56 -2.40 -16.06
C ALA A 114 0.54 -2.40 -14.92
N LEU A 115 -0.67 -1.86 -15.14
CA LEU A 115 -1.76 -1.87 -14.18
C LEU A 115 -2.25 -3.29 -13.88
N ILE A 116 -2.47 -4.12 -14.91
CA ILE A 116 -2.95 -5.50 -14.77
C ILE A 116 -1.91 -6.39 -14.07
N ARG A 117 -0.61 -6.11 -14.23
CA ARG A 117 0.45 -6.84 -13.52
C ARG A 117 0.48 -6.54 -12.03
N MET A 118 0.02 -5.36 -11.59
CA MET A 118 0.14 -4.92 -10.20
C MET A 118 -0.62 -5.79 -9.17
N PRO A 119 -1.89 -6.20 -9.39
CA PRO A 119 -2.58 -7.15 -8.50
C PRO A 119 -1.83 -8.48 -8.38
N ASN A 120 -1.30 -8.99 -9.49
CA ASN A 120 -0.54 -10.24 -9.51
C ASN A 120 0.77 -10.12 -8.73
N SER A 121 1.52 -9.02 -8.92
CA SER A 121 2.73 -8.76 -8.14
C SER A 121 2.44 -8.62 -6.65
N THR A 122 1.32 -8.00 -6.28
CA THR A 122 0.90 -7.85 -4.88
C THR A 122 0.57 -9.20 -4.25
N ARG A 123 -0.22 -10.04 -4.92
CA ARG A 123 -0.54 -11.40 -4.46
C ARG A 123 0.70 -12.28 -4.33
N ASN A 124 1.62 -12.20 -5.29
CA ASN A 124 2.86 -12.97 -5.22
C ASN A 124 3.72 -12.58 -4.02
N VAL A 125 3.76 -11.29 -3.66
CA VAL A 125 4.44 -10.84 -2.44
C VAL A 125 3.76 -11.37 -1.19
N SER A 126 2.43 -11.24 -1.09
CA SER A 126 1.66 -11.77 0.05
C SER A 126 1.91 -13.28 0.24
N HIS A 127 1.75 -14.09 -0.82
CA HIS A 127 2.04 -15.52 -0.77
C HIS A 127 3.49 -15.87 -0.42
N ALA A 128 4.46 -15.07 -0.89
CA ALA A 128 5.85 -15.28 -0.56
C ALA A 128 6.13 -14.97 0.92
N LEU A 129 5.49 -13.94 1.47
CA LEU A 129 5.60 -13.56 2.88
C LEU A 129 4.93 -14.60 3.80
N ASP A 130 3.75 -15.10 3.44
CA ASP A 130 3.07 -16.20 4.15
C ASP A 130 3.97 -17.43 4.23
N HIS A 131 4.58 -17.80 3.10
CA HIS A 131 5.50 -18.91 3.06
C HIS A 131 6.72 -18.64 3.95
N LEU A 132 7.32 -17.46 3.85
CA LEU A 132 8.52 -17.07 4.58
C LEU A 132 8.31 -17.08 6.09
N GLN A 133 7.14 -16.64 6.57
CA GLN A 133 6.80 -16.59 7.99
C GLN A 133 6.97 -17.96 8.67
N THR A 134 6.70 -19.05 7.94
CA THR A 134 6.86 -20.42 8.47
C THR A 134 8.28 -20.98 8.38
N GLN A 135 9.17 -20.36 7.60
CA GLN A 135 10.48 -20.90 7.22
C GLN A 135 11.67 -20.15 7.83
N THR A 136 11.44 -19.00 8.49
CA THR A 136 12.53 -18.11 8.92
C THR A 136 12.26 -17.47 10.27
N SER A 137 13.25 -16.72 10.78
CA SER A 137 13.07 -15.95 12.02
C SER A 137 12.23 -14.70 11.78
N ASP A 138 11.51 -14.24 12.80
CA ASP A 138 10.66 -13.05 12.69
C ASP A 138 11.41 -11.83 12.17
N GLU A 139 12.65 -11.62 12.62
CA GLU A 139 13.51 -10.53 12.13
C GLU A 139 13.70 -10.56 10.60
N LYS A 140 13.98 -11.73 10.03
CA LYS A 140 14.15 -11.91 8.58
C LYS A 140 12.82 -11.75 7.85
N TYR A 141 11.74 -12.21 8.45
CA TYR A 141 10.39 -12.00 7.90
C TYR A 141 10.07 -10.50 7.83
N PHE A 142 10.25 -9.73 8.91
CA PHE A 142 10.00 -8.28 8.92
C PHE A 142 10.92 -7.53 7.96
N GLU A 143 12.18 -7.94 7.89
CA GLU A 143 13.13 -7.38 6.94
C GLU A 143 12.63 -7.57 5.50
N LYS A 144 12.20 -8.78 5.13
CA LYS A 144 11.69 -9.06 3.78
C LYS A 144 10.34 -8.40 3.52
N ARG A 145 9.43 -8.39 4.50
CA ARG A 145 8.15 -7.68 4.43
C ARG A 145 8.35 -6.21 4.07
N ASN A 146 9.21 -5.51 4.81
CA ASN A 146 9.52 -4.12 4.50
C ASN A 146 10.17 -3.98 3.11
N SER A 147 11.12 -4.84 2.73
CA SER A 147 11.76 -4.76 1.41
C SER A 147 10.76 -4.90 0.25
N GLU A 148 9.83 -5.85 0.35
CA GLU A 148 8.86 -6.11 -0.73
C GLU A 148 7.82 -5.00 -0.83
N TYR A 149 7.32 -4.48 0.30
CA TYR A 149 6.38 -3.35 0.27
C TYR A 149 7.05 -2.04 -0.15
N VAL A 150 8.33 -1.83 0.18
CA VAL A 150 9.12 -0.71 -0.39
C VAL A 150 9.19 -0.82 -1.90
N ARG A 151 9.46 -2.02 -2.43
CA ARG A 151 9.53 -2.27 -3.87
C ARG A 151 8.18 -2.02 -4.56
N LEU A 152 7.08 -2.54 -4.00
CA LEU A 152 5.73 -2.38 -4.54
C LEU A 152 5.27 -0.92 -4.51
N GLY A 153 5.45 -0.22 -3.37
CA GLY A 153 5.05 1.18 -3.24
C GLY A 153 5.80 2.11 -4.20
N LEU A 154 7.09 1.88 -4.41
CA LEU A 154 7.87 2.63 -5.40
C LEU A 154 7.41 2.34 -6.84
N ALA A 155 7.12 1.09 -7.17
CA ALA A 155 6.58 0.73 -8.49
C ALA A 155 5.21 1.39 -8.75
N ALA A 156 4.37 1.49 -7.72
CA ALA A 156 3.08 2.20 -7.80
C ALA A 156 3.26 3.70 -8.02
N PHE A 157 4.16 4.36 -7.28
CA PHE A 157 4.50 5.78 -7.52
C PHE A 157 5.09 6.01 -8.91
N GLU A 158 5.96 5.13 -9.41
CA GLU A 158 6.52 5.25 -10.76
C GLU A 158 5.43 5.12 -11.84
N LEU A 159 4.44 4.25 -11.63
CA LEU A 159 3.31 4.11 -12.55
C LEU A 159 2.36 5.31 -12.48
N ALA A 160 2.10 5.84 -11.28
CA ALA A 160 1.34 7.07 -11.08
C ALA A 160 2.01 8.27 -11.80
N ASP A 161 3.33 8.45 -11.63
CA ASP A 161 4.13 9.49 -12.31
C ASP A 161 4.06 9.35 -13.84
N ARG A 162 3.90 8.13 -14.38
CA ARG A 162 3.72 7.91 -15.83
C ARG A 162 2.33 8.37 -16.27
N ILE A 163 1.27 7.99 -15.56
CA ILE A 163 -0.10 8.39 -15.88
C ILE A 163 -0.26 9.91 -15.78
N GLU A 164 0.29 10.54 -14.73
CA GLU A 164 0.26 12.01 -14.59
C GLU A 164 0.85 12.71 -15.82
N ARG A 165 2.03 12.25 -16.28
CA ARG A 165 2.73 12.84 -17.43
C ARG A 165 2.02 12.58 -18.75
N GLU A 166 1.53 11.37 -18.97
CA GLU A 166 0.94 10.98 -20.25
C GLU A 166 -0.45 11.61 -20.46
N PHE A 167 -1.18 11.85 -19.39
CA PHE A 167 -2.54 12.41 -19.43
C PHE A 167 -2.62 13.88 -19.02
N GLY A 168 -1.48 14.49 -18.67
CA GLY A 168 -1.41 15.89 -18.22
C GLY A 168 -2.20 16.16 -16.94
N LEU A 169 -2.29 15.17 -16.05
CA LEU A 169 -2.97 15.32 -14.77
C LEU A 169 -2.11 16.13 -13.81
N SER A 170 -2.76 16.91 -12.95
CA SER A 170 -2.05 17.57 -11.86
C SER A 170 -1.61 16.53 -10.82
N PRO A 171 -0.40 16.67 -10.24
CA PRO A 171 0.02 15.80 -9.16
C PRO A 171 -0.96 15.82 -8.00
N LEU A 172 -1.13 14.68 -7.35
CA LEU A 172 -1.98 14.59 -6.16
C LEU A 172 -1.45 15.48 -5.04
N ASP A 173 -2.33 16.30 -4.46
CA ASP A 173 -2.00 17.17 -3.34
C ASP A 173 -1.77 16.34 -2.08
N ARG A 174 -0.62 16.57 -1.43
CA ARG A 174 -0.26 15.89 -0.18
C ARG A 174 0.29 16.91 0.82
N PRO A 175 -0.03 16.77 2.12
CA PRO A 175 0.55 17.63 3.14
C PRO A 175 2.08 17.58 3.12
N ALA A 176 2.75 18.74 3.21
CA ALA A 176 4.21 18.84 3.05
C ALA A 176 5.02 17.99 4.04
N PHE A 177 4.45 17.68 5.21
CA PHE A 177 5.08 16.84 6.24
C PHE A 177 5.03 15.33 5.91
N PHE A 178 4.24 14.92 4.93
CA PHE A 178 4.05 13.51 4.58
C PHE A 178 4.58 13.25 3.16
N GLN A 179 5.75 12.60 3.08
CA GLN A 179 6.47 12.40 1.81
C GLN A 179 6.81 10.92 1.59
N PRO A 180 5.79 10.04 1.42
CA PRO A 180 5.95 8.59 1.43
C PRO A 180 6.95 8.10 0.38
N ARG A 181 6.89 8.65 -0.85
CA ARG A 181 7.84 8.31 -1.92
C ARG A 181 9.29 8.56 -1.51
N GLN A 182 9.58 9.68 -0.86
CA GLN A 182 10.95 9.99 -0.44
C GLN A 182 11.42 9.08 0.68
N GLU A 183 10.53 8.73 1.61
CA GLU A 183 10.83 7.80 2.70
C GLU A 183 11.11 6.39 2.17
N LEU A 184 10.31 5.88 1.23
CA LEU A 184 10.57 4.60 0.58
C LEU A 184 11.90 4.60 -0.20
N LEU A 185 12.22 5.70 -0.89
CA LEU A 185 13.50 5.85 -1.58
C LEU A 185 14.68 5.83 -0.60
N ARG A 186 14.56 6.50 0.55
CA ARG A 186 15.58 6.49 1.61
C ARG A 186 15.74 5.08 2.19
N GLU A 187 14.65 4.38 2.43
CA GLU A 187 14.68 3.02 2.97
C GLU A 187 15.33 2.03 1.98
N ARG A 188 14.97 2.10 0.70
CA ARG A 188 15.64 1.33 -0.36
C ARG A 188 17.14 1.59 -0.41
N GLN A 189 17.55 2.86 -0.25
CA GLN A 189 18.95 3.24 -0.25
C GLN A 189 19.69 2.74 1.00
N ARG A 190 19.08 2.85 2.19
CA ARG A 190 19.62 2.37 3.47
C ARG A 190 19.92 0.87 3.43
N ARG A 191 19.03 0.09 2.84
CA ARG A 191 19.21 -1.36 2.68
C ARG A 191 20.34 -1.69 1.73
N ARG A 192 20.37 -1.02 0.56
CA ARG A 192 21.44 -1.20 -0.42
C ARG A 192 22.82 -0.92 0.19
N THR A 193 22.95 0.08 1.06
CA THR A 193 24.21 0.34 1.74
C THR A 193 24.56 -0.75 2.74
N SER A 194 23.58 -1.24 3.52
CA SER A 194 23.78 -2.38 4.44
C SER A 194 24.26 -3.62 3.71
N ASP A 195 23.59 -4.01 2.61
CA ASP A 195 23.96 -5.20 1.82
C ASP A 195 25.39 -5.12 1.28
N LEU A 196 25.82 -3.92 0.87
CA LEU A 196 27.18 -3.69 0.37
C LEU A 196 28.22 -3.76 1.50
N GLU A 197 27.89 -3.27 2.69
CA GLU A 197 28.73 -3.38 3.88
C GLU A 197 28.87 -4.85 4.30
N ASP A 198 27.76 -5.59 4.38
CA ASP A 198 27.75 -7.01 4.72
C ASP A 198 28.54 -7.84 3.70
N ALA A 199 28.37 -7.58 2.39
CA ALA A 199 29.14 -8.22 1.34
C ALA A 199 30.64 -7.89 1.43
N SER A 200 30.99 -6.66 1.81
CA SER A 200 32.38 -6.22 1.99
C SER A 200 33.01 -6.90 3.20
N ILE A 201 32.30 -7.01 4.32
CA ILE A 201 32.73 -7.72 5.52
C ILE A 201 32.90 -9.21 5.20
N ALA A 202 31.92 -9.83 4.54
CA ALA A 202 32.01 -11.23 4.14
C ALA A 202 33.23 -11.48 3.24
N ARG A 203 33.53 -10.57 2.30
CA ARG A 203 34.73 -10.65 1.46
C ARG A 203 36.03 -10.50 2.25
N ALA A 204 36.04 -9.65 3.27
CA ALA A 204 37.21 -9.46 4.14
C ALA A 204 37.43 -10.66 5.08
N VAL A 205 36.36 -11.27 5.59
CA VAL A 205 36.41 -12.39 6.55
C VAL A 205 36.67 -13.72 5.85
N PHE A 206 35.98 -14.01 4.75
CA PHE A 206 36.06 -15.31 4.06
C PHE A 206 37.04 -15.33 2.89
N GLY A 207 37.65 -14.19 2.55
CA GLY A 207 38.49 -14.05 1.37
C GLY A 207 37.70 -14.18 0.06
N SER A 208 38.29 -13.70 -1.03
CA SER A 208 37.69 -13.78 -2.36
C SER A 208 37.84 -15.19 -2.94
N ASN A 209 36.79 -16.01 -2.91
CA ASN A 209 36.74 -17.32 -3.58
C ASN A 209 36.56 -17.24 -5.11
N VAL A 210 36.77 -16.06 -5.71
CA VAL A 210 36.83 -15.92 -7.17
C VAL A 210 38.19 -16.39 -7.65
N THR A 211 38.27 -17.67 -8.05
CA THR A 211 39.38 -18.17 -8.86
C THR A 211 39.45 -17.32 -10.13
N SER A 212 40.54 -16.57 -10.33
CA SER A 212 40.80 -15.89 -11.61
C SER A 212 41.02 -16.95 -12.70
N ILE A 213 39.95 -17.41 -13.35
CA ILE A 213 39.98 -18.45 -14.39
C ILE A 213 40.79 -18.01 -15.65
N PHE A 214 41.25 -16.74 -15.74
CA PHE A 214 41.83 -16.19 -16.97
C PHE A 214 43.19 -15.48 -16.88
N THR A 215 44.02 -15.73 -15.87
CA THR A 215 45.38 -15.13 -15.84
C THR A 215 46.48 -16.14 -15.58
N ALA A 216 46.79 -16.97 -16.58
CA ALA A 216 48.10 -17.60 -16.76
C ALA A 216 48.30 -18.13 -18.19
N ARG A 217 48.39 -17.22 -19.18
CA ARG A 217 48.89 -17.58 -20.51
C ARG A 217 49.86 -16.51 -21.02
N ASN A 218 50.86 -16.18 -20.20
CA ASN A 218 52.07 -15.46 -20.62
C ASN A 218 53.18 -15.67 -19.58
N ALA A 219 53.59 -16.93 -19.40
CA ALA A 219 54.89 -17.23 -18.81
C ALA A 219 55.86 -17.51 -19.96
N LYS A 220 56.76 -16.54 -20.18
CA LYS A 220 57.91 -16.61 -21.09
C LYS A 220 58.62 -17.96 -20.99
N LYS A 221 58.92 -18.57 -22.13
CA LYS A 221 59.89 -19.67 -22.21
C LYS A 221 61.30 -19.08 -22.26
N PRO A 222 62.21 -19.40 -21.33
CA PRO A 222 63.60 -19.00 -21.43
C PRO A 222 64.39 -19.92 -22.37
N GLU A 223 65.22 -19.27 -23.19
CA GLU A 223 66.50 -19.65 -23.81
C GLU A 223 66.82 -21.10 -24.21
N ARG A 224 67.27 -21.27 -25.47
CA ARG A 224 68.68 -21.58 -25.77
C ARG A 224 69.12 -20.88 -27.05
#